data_AF-A0A843WNB6-F1
#
_entry.id   AF-A0A843WNB6-F1
#
_cell.length_a   1.000
_cell.length_b   1.000
_cell.length_c   1.000
_cell.angle_alpha   90.00
_cell.angle_beta   90.00
_cell.angle_gamma   90.00
#
_symmetry.space_group_name_H-M   'P 1'
#
loop_
_entity.id
_entity.type
_entity.pdbx_description
1 polymer ?
#
loop_
_entity_poly.entity_id
_entity_poly.type
_entity_poly.pdbx_seq_one_letter_code
_entity_poly.pdbx_strand_id
1 'polypeptide(L)'
;MFLYAMGHGVATGAMCEHFQHSSETISYYVNCVIKAIALLRFTYIVLPSGADPVHPRIRHDDRFYPYFKDAIGAIDGTYIPAHVLKDRQARYRNRKNVISQNVMGVCGFDLIFHYVGVGFEGAATDMTVLRRAIDVGGFTVPQGTHIVYGYVKGRIVDTDRSI
;
A
#
# COMPACT_ATOMS: atom_id res chain seq x y z
N MET A 1 -3.44 23.95 -6.20
CA MET A 1 -2.40 23.35 -7.07
C MET A 1 -2.27 21.83 -6.94
N PHE A 2 -1.89 21.28 -5.78
CA PHE A 2 -1.73 19.82 -5.61
C PHE A 2 -3.00 19.02 -5.98
N LEU A 3 -4.16 19.40 -5.43
CA LEU A 3 -5.44 18.73 -5.75
C LEU A 3 -5.81 18.83 -7.23
N TYR A 4 -5.48 19.94 -7.90
CA TYR A 4 -5.70 20.10 -9.34
C TYR A 4 -4.80 19.17 -10.16
N ALA A 5 -3.52 19.06 -9.77
CA ALA A 5 -2.56 18.13 -10.38
C ALA A 5 -3.04 16.67 -10.28
N MET A 6 -3.44 16.25 -9.08
CA MET A 6 -3.86 14.88 -8.80
C MET A 6 -5.25 14.55 -9.35
N GLY A 7 -6.20 15.48 -9.21
CA GLY A 7 -7.59 15.26 -9.60
C GLY A 7 -7.80 15.21 -11.12
N HIS A 8 -6.98 15.93 -11.88
CA HIS A 8 -7.09 15.95 -13.35
C HIS A 8 -5.94 15.23 -14.07
N GLY A 9 -4.91 14.77 -13.35
CA GLY A 9 -3.76 14.10 -13.97
C GLY A 9 -3.04 14.95 -15.01
N VAL A 10 -3.03 16.28 -14.82
CA VAL A 10 -2.52 17.23 -15.81
C VAL A 10 -1.00 17.27 -15.86
N ALA A 11 -0.46 17.49 -17.06
CA ALA A 11 0.96 17.72 -17.25
C ALA A 11 1.42 19.02 -16.56
N THR A 12 2.67 19.07 -16.11
CA THR A 12 3.25 20.25 -15.44
C THR A 12 3.12 21.53 -16.27
N GLY A 13 3.26 21.45 -17.60
CA GLY A 13 3.09 22.61 -18.49
C GLY A 13 1.69 23.24 -18.40
N ALA A 14 0.64 22.42 -18.42
CA ALA A 14 -0.73 22.88 -18.26
C ALA A 14 -0.98 23.49 -16.85
N MET A 15 -0.27 22.99 -15.84
CA MET A 15 -0.31 23.60 -14.51
C MET A 15 0.39 24.96 -14.48
N CYS A 16 1.54 25.09 -15.14
CA CYS A 16 2.25 26.37 -15.25
C CYS A 16 1.37 27.43 -15.89
N GLU A 17 0.67 27.07 -16.97
CA GLU A 17 -0.28 27.95 -17.65
C GLU A 17 -1.49 28.27 -16.77
N HIS A 18 -2.10 27.28 -16.12
CA HIS A 18 -3.29 27.51 -15.31
C HIS A 18 -3.00 28.37 -14.05
N PHE A 19 -1.88 28.13 -13.37
CA PHE A 19 -1.52 28.85 -12.14
C PHE A 19 -0.56 30.02 -12.37
N GLN A 20 -0.13 30.28 -13.60
CA GLN A 20 0.79 31.37 -13.97
C GLN A 20 2.10 31.35 -13.15
N HIS A 21 2.67 30.16 -12.98
CA HIS A 21 3.90 29.93 -12.22
C HIS A 21 4.90 29.08 -13.01
N SER A 22 6.18 29.21 -12.67
CA SER A 22 7.24 28.39 -13.30
C SER A 22 7.09 26.92 -12.91
N SER A 23 7.61 26.02 -13.74
CA SER A 23 7.61 24.58 -13.46
C SER A 23 8.33 24.22 -12.17
N GLU A 24 9.33 25.02 -11.79
CA GLU A 24 10.05 24.89 -10.52
C GLU A 24 9.12 25.17 -9.34
N THR A 25 8.39 26.30 -9.36
CA THR A 25 7.41 26.64 -8.31
C THR A 25 6.30 25.59 -8.23
N ILE A 26 5.78 25.13 -9.39
CA ILE A 26 4.79 24.06 -9.44
C ILE A 26 5.33 22.80 -8.73
N SER A 27 6.51 22.34 -9.15
CA SER A 27 7.16 21.14 -8.61
C SER A 27 7.43 21.27 -7.11
N TYR A 28 7.92 22.43 -6.67
CA TYR A 28 8.25 22.70 -5.27
C TYR A 28 7.06 22.45 -4.35
N TYR A 29 5.94 23.13 -4.59
CA TYR A 29 4.77 23.01 -3.72
C TYR A 29 4.05 21.66 -3.85
N VAL A 30 4.02 21.05 -5.05
CA VAL A 30 3.50 19.68 -5.20
C VAL A 30 4.32 18.73 -4.32
N ASN A 31 5.65 18.81 -4.38
CA ASN A 31 6.53 17.99 -3.54
C ASN A 31 6.40 18.30 -2.05
N CYS A 32 6.19 19.55 -1.64
CA CYS A 32 5.91 19.89 -0.24
C CYS A 32 4.66 19.17 0.27
N VAL A 33 3.57 19.19 -0.50
CA VAL A 33 2.33 18.51 -0.12
C VAL A 33 2.49 16.99 -0.13
N ILE A 34 3.16 16.41 -1.13
CA ILE A 34 3.47 14.97 -1.15
C ILE A 34 4.25 14.56 0.10
N LYS A 35 5.29 15.32 0.47
CA LYS A 35 6.07 15.05 1.68
C LYS A 35 5.22 15.13 2.94
N ALA A 36 4.36 16.16 3.06
CA ALA A 36 3.45 16.28 4.20
C ALA A 36 2.49 15.08 4.30
N ILE A 37 1.84 14.69 3.19
CA ILE A 37 0.96 13.51 3.14
C ILE A 37 1.75 12.23 3.47
N ALA A 38 2.96 12.09 2.95
CA ALA A 38 3.82 10.93 3.23
C ALA A 38 4.20 10.84 4.71
N LEU A 39 4.23 11.94 5.45
CA LEU A 39 4.42 11.95 6.91
C LEU A 39 3.14 11.56 7.66
N LEU A 40 1.97 11.93 7.14
CA LEU A 40 0.68 11.53 7.72
C LEU A 40 0.48 10.01 7.76
N ARG A 41 1.20 9.24 6.93
CA ARG A 41 1.15 7.77 6.96
C ARG A 41 1.38 7.20 8.36
N PHE A 42 2.27 7.82 9.16
CA PHE A 42 2.59 7.34 10.50
C PHE A 42 1.44 7.54 11.50
N THR A 43 0.46 8.38 11.14
CA THR A 43 -0.74 8.64 11.94
C THR A 43 -1.92 7.81 11.47
N TYR A 44 -2.09 7.62 10.15
CA TYR A 44 -3.30 7.00 9.59
C TYR A 44 -3.13 5.57 9.09
N ILE A 45 -1.92 5.15 8.72
CA ILE A 45 -1.65 3.79 8.23
C ILE A 45 -1.02 3.02 9.38
N VAL A 46 -1.89 2.53 10.26
CA VAL A 46 -1.52 1.82 11.49
C VAL A 46 -2.28 0.50 11.54
N LEU A 47 -1.57 -0.56 11.94
CA LEU A 47 -2.18 -1.85 12.21
C LEU A 47 -2.96 -1.79 13.53
N PRO A 48 -4.21 -2.29 13.56
CA PRO A 48 -4.95 -2.47 14.80
C PRO A 48 -4.16 -3.36 15.77
N SER A 49 -4.35 -3.15 17.07
CA SER A 49 -3.84 -4.03 18.11
C SER A 49 -4.64 -5.33 18.17
N GLY A 50 -4.03 -6.41 18.68
CA GLY A 50 -4.77 -7.65 18.97
C GLY A 50 -5.83 -7.51 20.07
N ALA A 51 -5.80 -6.41 20.83
CA ALA A 51 -6.83 -6.07 21.81
C ALA A 51 -8.02 -5.28 21.21
N ASP A 52 -7.91 -4.83 19.96
CA ASP A 52 -8.97 -4.05 19.34
C ASP A 52 -10.20 -4.93 19.08
N PRO A 53 -11.41 -4.38 19.26
CA PRO A 53 -12.63 -5.14 19.04
C PRO A 53 -12.75 -5.56 17.57
N VAL A 54 -13.34 -6.74 17.35
CA VAL A 54 -13.70 -7.22 16.01
C VAL A 54 -14.47 -6.13 15.26
N HIS A 55 -14.05 -5.86 14.03
CA HIS A 55 -14.65 -4.82 13.21
C HIS A 55 -16.19 -5.02 13.10
N PRO A 56 -17.02 -3.96 13.23
CA PRO A 56 -18.48 -4.10 13.29
C PRO A 56 -19.10 -4.87 12.10
N ARG A 57 -18.52 -4.75 10.90
CA ARG A 57 -18.96 -5.50 9.70
C ARG A 57 -18.85 -7.02 9.85
N ILE A 58 -17.91 -7.49 10.66
CA ILE A 58 -17.71 -8.92 10.92
C ILE A 58 -18.42 -9.34 12.20
N ARG A 59 -18.39 -8.51 13.24
CA ARG A 59 -18.98 -8.79 14.55
C ARG A 59 -20.46 -9.20 14.49
N HIS A 60 -21.21 -8.63 13.56
CA HIS A 60 -22.66 -8.82 13.45
C HIS A 60 -23.10 -9.71 12.27
N ASP A 61 -22.16 -10.25 11.49
CA ASP A 61 -22.48 -11.19 10.40
C ASP A 61 -22.10 -12.62 10.80
N ASP A 62 -23.09 -13.41 11.23
CA ASP A 62 -22.91 -14.80 11.66
C ASP A 62 -22.25 -15.70 10.60
N ARG A 63 -22.35 -15.34 9.32
CA ARG A 63 -21.74 -16.11 8.22
C ARG A 63 -20.24 -15.86 8.15
N PHE A 64 -19.80 -14.63 8.41
CA PHE A 64 -18.39 -14.24 8.29
C PHE A 64 -17.63 -14.28 9.62
N TYR A 65 -18.32 -14.07 10.74
CA TYR A 65 -17.73 -14.03 12.07
C TYR A 65 -16.84 -15.24 12.40
N PRO A 66 -17.25 -16.51 12.16
CA PRO A 66 -16.41 -17.66 12.49
C PRO A 66 -15.06 -17.70 11.76
N TYR A 67 -14.99 -17.08 10.58
CA TYR A 67 -13.82 -17.09 9.71
C TYR A 67 -12.93 -15.86 9.90
N PHE A 68 -13.53 -14.70 10.21
CA PHE A 68 -12.85 -13.40 10.18
C PHE A 68 -12.84 -12.65 11.51
N LYS A 69 -13.35 -13.23 12.62
CA LYS A 69 -13.39 -12.55 13.93
C LYS A 69 -12.02 -12.02 14.40
N ASP A 70 -10.93 -12.70 14.03
CA ASP A 70 -9.57 -12.32 14.41
C ASP A 70 -8.78 -11.76 13.20
N ALA A 71 -9.45 -11.48 12.09
CA ALA A 71 -8.81 -10.93 10.89
C ALA A 71 -8.70 -9.41 11.02
N ILE A 72 -7.54 -8.86 10.69
CA ILE A 72 -7.36 -7.41 10.57
C ILE A 72 -7.84 -6.90 9.20
N GLY A 73 -7.61 -7.71 8.17
CA GLY A 73 -7.91 -7.34 6.80
C GLY A 73 -7.33 -8.32 5.80
N ALA A 74 -7.33 -7.90 4.54
CA ALA A 74 -6.72 -8.64 3.44
C ALA A 74 -5.45 -7.94 2.96
N ILE A 75 -4.46 -8.73 2.55
CA ILE A 75 -3.24 -8.23 1.93
C ILE A 75 -3.18 -8.64 0.48
N ASP A 76 -2.83 -7.70 -0.38
CA ASP A 76 -2.65 -7.97 -1.81
C ASP A 76 -1.60 -7.05 -2.45
N GLY A 77 -1.00 -7.55 -3.52
CA GLY A 77 -0.04 -6.83 -4.34
C GLY A 77 -0.74 -6.10 -5.49
N THR A 78 -0.35 -4.86 -5.75
CA THR A 78 -0.83 -4.09 -6.89
C THR A 78 0.32 -3.46 -7.66
N TYR A 79 0.21 -3.47 -8.98
CA TYR A 79 1.23 -2.90 -9.87
C TYR A 79 0.85 -1.47 -10.26
N ILE A 80 1.61 -0.49 -9.75
CA ILE A 80 1.44 0.92 -10.09
C ILE A 80 2.44 1.29 -11.19
N PRO A 81 2.03 1.98 -12.28
CA PRO A 81 2.95 2.47 -13.30
C PRO A 81 4.11 3.27 -12.70
N ALA A 82 5.32 3.04 -13.20
CA ALA A 82 6.52 3.68 -12.69
C ALA A 82 7.33 4.35 -13.79
N HIS A 83 7.89 5.52 -13.47
CA HIS A 83 8.83 6.22 -14.33
C HIS A 83 10.24 6.04 -13.77
N VAL A 84 11.06 5.24 -14.44
CA VAL A 84 12.46 4.97 -14.06
C VAL A 84 13.40 5.14 -15.25
N LEU A 85 14.67 5.41 -14.94
CA LEU A 85 15.75 5.54 -15.94
C LEU A 85 15.89 4.25 -16.78
N LYS A 86 16.30 4.39 -18.04
CA LYS A 86 16.34 3.29 -19.03
C LYS A 86 17.17 2.09 -18.57
N ASP A 87 18.31 2.33 -17.93
CA ASP A 87 19.21 1.32 -17.36
C ASP A 87 18.54 0.48 -16.25
N ARG A 88 17.55 1.05 -15.55
CA ARG A 88 16.81 0.36 -14.47
C ARG A 88 15.52 -0.29 -14.93
N GLN A 89 15.01 0.05 -16.11
CA GLN A 89 13.69 -0.42 -16.59
C GLN A 89 13.57 -1.94 -16.64
N ALA A 90 14.65 -2.67 -16.89
CA ALA A 90 14.63 -4.14 -16.92
C ALA A 90 14.07 -4.74 -15.62
N ARG A 91 14.43 -4.17 -14.45
CA ARG A 91 13.97 -4.65 -13.14
C ARG A 91 12.51 -4.28 -12.86
N TYR A 92 12.04 -3.15 -13.39
CA TYR A 92 10.69 -2.63 -13.15
C TYR A 92 9.66 -3.16 -14.16
N ARG A 93 10.10 -3.96 -15.12
CA ARG A 93 9.22 -4.55 -16.13
C ARG A 93 8.44 -5.73 -15.53
N ASN A 94 7.12 -5.61 -15.50
CA ASN A 94 6.25 -6.69 -15.05
C ASN A 94 6.01 -7.74 -16.15
N ARG A 95 5.25 -8.79 -15.82
CA ARG A 95 4.91 -9.90 -16.74
C ARG A 95 4.11 -9.46 -17.98
N LYS A 96 3.47 -8.28 -17.94
CA LYS A 96 2.75 -7.66 -19.07
C LYS A 96 3.64 -6.73 -19.89
N ASN A 97 4.96 -6.75 -19.67
CA ASN A 97 5.94 -5.87 -20.32
C ASN A 97 5.74 -4.37 -20.02
N VAL A 98 5.00 -4.03 -18.96
CA VAL A 98 4.78 -2.65 -18.51
C VAL A 98 5.76 -2.30 -17.40
N ILE A 99 6.27 -1.07 -17.39
CA ILE A 99 7.14 -0.56 -16.31
C ILE A 99 6.26 -0.16 -15.13
N SER A 100 6.43 -0.85 -14.01
CA SER A 100 5.63 -0.67 -12.79
C SER A 100 6.45 -0.89 -11.53
N GLN A 101 5.93 -0.42 -10.40
CA GLN A 101 6.33 -0.84 -9.07
C GLN A 101 5.27 -1.75 -8.48
N ASN A 102 5.69 -2.78 -7.75
CA ASN A 102 4.77 -3.57 -6.93
C ASN A 102 4.57 -2.83 -5.59
N VAL A 103 3.33 -2.66 -5.20
CA VAL A 103 2.92 -2.06 -3.93
C VAL A 103 2.07 -3.10 -3.20
N MET A 104 2.45 -3.39 -1.96
CA MET A 104 1.74 -4.34 -1.11
C MET A 104 0.90 -3.58 -0.10
N GLY A 105 -0.40 -3.81 -0.06
CA GLY A 105 -1.31 -3.11 0.85
C GLY A 105 -2.08 -4.08 1.73
N VAL A 106 -2.15 -3.79 3.04
CA VAL A 106 -3.16 -4.40 3.91
C VAL A 106 -4.35 -3.46 3.98
N CYS A 107 -5.52 -3.96 3.64
CA CYS A 107 -6.76 -3.22 3.65
C CYS A 107 -7.74 -3.86 4.64
N GLY A 108 -8.25 -3.05 5.57
CA GLY A 108 -9.23 -3.45 6.57
C GLY A 108 -10.63 -3.63 5.99
N PHE A 109 -11.56 -4.08 6.82
CA PHE A 109 -12.94 -4.31 6.42
C PHE A 109 -13.71 -3.03 6.08
N ASP A 110 -13.22 -1.86 6.47
CA ASP A 110 -13.72 -0.53 6.15
C ASP A 110 -13.11 0.08 4.88
N LEU A 111 -12.22 -0.66 4.21
CA LEU A 111 -11.42 -0.23 3.05
C LEU A 111 -10.31 0.78 3.39
N ILE A 112 -9.92 0.89 4.65
CA ILE A 112 -8.78 1.71 5.09
C ILE A 112 -7.50 0.87 5.02
N PHE A 113 -6.40 1.49 4.59
CA PHE A 113 -5.10 0.83 4.60
C PHE A 113 -4.48 0.82 5.99
N HIS A 114 -4.10 -0.37 6.46
CA HIS A 114 -3.37 -0.57 7.72
C HIS A 114 -1.87 -0.76 7.51
N TYR A 115 -1.46 -1.11 6.29
CA TYR A 115 -0.06 -1.21 5.88
C TYR A 115 0.06 -0.90 4.40
N VAL A 116 1.13 -0.21 3.99
CA VAL A 116 1.47 0.00 2.59
C VAL A 116 2.99 -0.13 2.41
N GLY A 117 3.42 -1.22 1.78
CA GLY A 117 4.80 -1.44 1.34
C GLY A 117 4.98 -0.90 -0.08
N VAL A 118 5.86 0.08 -0.25
CA VAL A 118 6.12 0.75 -1.54
C VAL A 118 7.56 0.55 -2.00
N GLY A 119 7.82 0.81 -3.29
CA GLY A 119 9.17 0.91 -3.84
C GLY A 119 9.76 -0.41 -4.36
N PHE A 120 8.95 -1.45 -4.52
CA PHE A 120 9.41 -2.73 -5.06
C PHE A 120 9.43 -2.73 -6.58
N GLU A 121 10.39 -3.44 -7.17
CA GLU A 121 10.47 -3.50 -8.61
C GLU A 121 9.28 -4.27 -9.21
N GLY A 122 8.79 -3.85 -10.38
CA GLY A 122 7.66 -4.51 -11.05
C GLY A 122 7.91 -5.95 -11.48
N ALA A 123 9.17 -6.42 -11.52
CA ALA A 123 9.47 -7.83 -11.73
C ALA A 123 9.34 -8.66 -10.44
N ALA A 124 9.31 -8.03 -9.26
CA ALA A 124 9.19 -8.73 -7.99
C ALA A 124 7.83 -9.42 -7.88
N THR A 125 7.84 -10.67 -7.42
CA THR A 125 6.63 -11.43 -7.12
C THR A 125 6.01 -10.93 -5.82
N ASP A 126 4.69 -11.06 -5.67
CA ASP A 126 3.99 -10.64 -4.45
C ASP A 126 4.57 -11.31 -3.20
N MET A 127 5.01 -12.56 -3.30
CA MET A 127 5.66 -13.27 -2.20
C MET A 127 7.03 -12.66 -1.84
N THR A 128 7.80 -12.21 -2.83
CA THR A 128 9.07 -11.51 -2.60
C THR A 128 8.84 -10.19 -1.88
N VAL A 129 7.81 -9.44 -2.31
CA VAL A 129 7.43 -8.17 -1.71
C VAL A 129 6.93 -8.36 -0.28
N LEU A 130 6.06 -9.35 -0.07
CA LEU A 130 5.54 -9.70 1.26
C LEU A 130 6.66 -10.08 2.23
N ARG A 131 7.58 -10.95 1.80
CA ARG A 131 8.73 -11.34 2.64
C ARG A 131 9.57 -10.13 3.03
N ARG A 132 9.82 -9.22 2.09
CA ARG A 132 10.58 -8.00 2.39
C ARG A 132 9.82 -7.03 3.29
N ALA A 133 8.49 -6.96 3.17
CA ALA A 133 7.65 -6.21 4.09
C ALA A 133 7.79 -6.70 5.53
N ILE A 134 7.84 -8.02 5.74
CA ILE A 134 8.06 -8.66 7.05
C ILE A 134 9.49 -8.44 7.53
N ASP A 135 10.49 -8.76 6.72
CA ASP A 135 11.89 -8.80 7.15
C ASP A 135 12.46 -7.40 7.47
N VAL A 136 12.08 -6.38 6.69
CA VAL A 136 12.63 -5.01 6.85
C VAL A 136 11.60 -3.90 6.75
N GLY A 137 10.40 -4.21 6.25
CA GLY A 137 9.36 -3.21 5.97
C GLY A 137 8.51 -2.86 7.18
N GLY A 138 8.85 -3.36 8.37
CA GLY A 138 8.14 -3.09 9.62
C GLY A 138 6.72 -3.67 9.67
N PHE A 139 6.41 -4.65 8.81
CA PHE A 139 5.13 -5.32 8.83
C PHE A 139 5.12 -6.43 9.89
N THR A 140 4.39 -6.21 10.98
CA THR A 140 4.24 -7.18 12.08
C THR A 140 2.77 -7.45 12.32
N VAL A 141 2.37 -8.71 12.31
CA VAL A 141 0.98 -9.11 12.61
C VAL A 141 0.83 -9.20 14.13
N PRO A 142 -0.10 -8.46 14.75
CA PRO A 142 -0.33 -8.55 16.19
C PRO A 142 -0.70 -9.97 16.63
N GLN A 143 -0.19 -10.37 17.80
CA GLN A 143 -0.51 -11.66 18.38
C GLN A 143 -2.01 -11.87 18.54
N GLY A 144 -2.49 -13.07 18.23
CA GLY A 144 -3.91 -13.42 18.30
C GLY A 144 -4.74 -12.94 17.11
N THR A 145 -4.13 -12.26 16.14
CA THR A 145 -4.80 -11.83 14.89
C THR A 145 -4.19 -12.49 13.66
N HIS A 146 -4.81 -12.27 12.49
CA HIS A 146 -4.26 -12.72 11.22
C HIS A 146 -4.61 -11.78 10.07
N ILE A 147 -3.85 -11.93 8.97
CA ILE A 147 -4.08 -11.24 7.70
C ILE A 147 -4.45 -12.28 6.65
N VAL A 148 -5.47 -11.97 5.85
CA VAL A 148 -5.97 -12.85 4.79
C VAL A 148 -5.14 -12.63 3.53
N TYR A 149 -4.55 -13.69 2.98
CA TYR A 149 -3.80 -13.65 1.71
C TYR A 149 -4.31 -14.71 0.73
N GLY A 150 -4.73 -14.27 -0.47
CA GLY A 150 -5.23 -15.13 -1.55
C GLY A 150 -6.61 -15.77 -1.30
N TYR A 151 -7.16 -16.42 -2.34
CA TYR A 151 -8.49 -17.09 -2.32
C TYR A 151 -8.47 -18.51 -1.71
N VAL A 152 -7.33 -18.99 -1.21
CA VAL A 152 -7.19 -20.35 -0.69
C VAL A 152 -6.48 -20.33 0.66
N LYS A 153 -7.27 -20.38 1.74
CA LYS A 153 -6.89 -20.86 3.10
C LYS A 153 -5.41 -20.65 3.53
N GLY A 154 -4.87 -19.46 3.33
CA GLY A 154 -3.56 -19.07 3.84
C GLY A 154 -3.74 -18.03 4.94
N ARG A 155 -3.57 -18.43 6.21
CA ARG A 155 -3.37 -17.46 7.29
C ARG A 155 -1.90 -17.04 7.23
N ILE A 156 -1.63 -15.74 7.14
CA ILE A 156 -0.34 -15.22 7.59
C ILE A 156 -0.46 -15.15 9.11
N VAL A 157 -0.05 -16.23 9.77
CA VAL A 157 0.10 -16.28 11.22
C VAL A 157 1.49 -15.76 11.52
N ASP A 158 1.58 -14.83 12.47
CA ASP A 158 2.82 -14.36 13.06
C ASP A 158 3.79 -15.54 13.29
N THR A 159 4.92 -15.54 12.60
CA THR A 159 5.96 -16.57 12.71
C THR A 159 6.80 -16.30 13.95
N ASP A 160 6.19 -16.48 15.12
CA ASP A 160 6.93 -16.78 16.34
C ASP A 160 6.70 -18.26 16.68
N ARG A 161 7.70 -19.08 16.29
CA ARG A 161 7.86 -20.54 16.45
C ARG A 161 7.31 -21.44 15.33
N SER A 162 8.17 -21.74 14.35
CA SER A 162 8.56 -23.11 13.99
C SER A 162 9.50 -23.14 12.77
N ILE A 163 10.81 -23.19 13.02
CA ILE A 163 11.73 -24.11 12.34
C ILE A 163 12.09 -25.16 13.38
#